data_AF-A0A9D9PSD3-F1
#
_entry.id   AF-A0A9D9PSD3-F1
#
_cell.length_a   1.000
_cell.length_b   1.000
_cell.length_c   1.000
_cell.angle_alpha   90.00
_cell.angle_beta   90.00
_cell.angle_gamma   90.00
#
_symmetry.space_group_name_H-M   'P 1'
#
loop_
_entity.id
_entity.type
_entity.pdbx_description
1 polymer ?
#
loop_
_entity_poly.entity_id
_entity_poly.type
_entity_poly.pdbx_seq_one_letter_code
_entity_poly.pdbx_strand_id
1 'polypeptide(L)'
;MYDVSGRSFSYGLANNSFALFYPFMEESPTANRYVKENAPAQEYWRKKLFPLCRYDDTRLGAVVRGWRGDWKNRTLKQFDADNFRLKLSLGEFWHISLDKQNMAKFVETLEYLEKENIGVILLALPCVDLLNSAEPELYAQVCEFLHQQTAKFPKVHFLDFNPEFSHRYELFGDPIHLNPKGQQIVTRAVGEKLTDLFKEL
;
A
#
# COMPACT_ATOMS: atom_id res chain seq x y z
N MET A 1 0.76 6.20 -6.23
CA MET A 1 0.25 4.84 -6.00
C MET A 1 0.17 4.67 -4.49
N TYR A 2 -1.05 4.55 -3.96
CA TYR A 2 -1.29 4.19 -2.56
C TYR A 2 -1.69 2.72 -2.54
N ASP A 3 -1.28 1.99 -1.52
CA ASP A 3 -1.68 0.59 -1.35
C ASP A 3 -3.13 0.54 -0.85
N VAL A 4 -4.01 -0.06 -1.65
CA VAL A 4 -5.43 -0.25 -1.32
C VAL A 4 -5.69 -1.75 -1.24
N SER A 5 -5.69 -2.26 -0.01
CA SER A 5 -6.18 -3.60 0.32
C SER A 5 -7.34 -3.47 1.32
N GLY A 6 -8.06 -4.58 1.54
CA GLY A 6 -9.06 -4.68 2.60
C GLY A 6 -8.57 -4.20 3.96
N ARG A 7 -7.25 -4.24 4.18
CA ARG A 7 -6.60 -3.93 5.44
C ARG A 7 -6.03 -2.51 5.49
N SER A 8 -6.07 -1.76 4.39
CA SER A 8 -5.58 -0.38 4.31
C SER A 8 -6.36 0.59 5.21
N PHE A 9 -7.57 0.24 5.64
CA PHE A 9 -8.34 1.04 6.59
C PHE A 9 -7.94 0.80 8.06
N SER A 10 -6.95 -0.06 8.33
CA SER A 10 -6.54 -0.34 9.70
C SER A 10 -5.88 0.84 10.38
N TYR A 11 -6.11 0.96 11.69
CA TYR A 11 -5.51 2.02 12.51
C TYR A 11 -3.98 1.93 12.54
N GLY A 12 -3.32 3.08 12.45
CA GLY A 12 -1.90 3.24 12.73
C GLY A 12 -0.92 2.89 11.60
N LEU A 13 -1.38 2.41 10.44
CA LEU A 13 -0.53 2.10 9.29
C LEU A 13 0.31 3.29 8.81
N ALA A 14 -0.20 4.51 8.98
CA ALA A 14 0.47 5.73 8.56
C ALA A 14 1.15 6.49 9.71
N ASN A 15 1.16 5.97 10.95
CA ASN A 15 1.64 6.71 12.11
C ASN A 15 3.12 7.10 12.02
N ASN A 16 3.92 6.38 11.23
CA ASN A 16 5.34 6.66 11.01
C ASN A 16 5.62 7.33 9.64
N SER A 17 4.59 7.73 8.89
CA SER A 17 4.76 8.29 7.54
C SER A 17 5.61 9.57 7.53
N PHE A 18 5.59 10.34 8.62
CA PHE A 18 6.47 11.50 8.81
C PHE A 18 7.95 11.16 8.61
N ALA A 19 8.36 9.92 8.90
CA ALA A 19 9.76 9.52 8.82
C ALA A 19 10.28 9.56 7.37
N LEU A 20 9.41 9.37 6.37
CA LEU A 20 9.75 9.47 4.95
C LEU A 20 10.26 10.87 4.57
N PHE A 21 9.90 11.88 5.35
CA PHE A 21 10.23 13.27 5.07
C PHE A 21 11.50 13.77 5.76
N TYR A 22 12.16 12.95 6.59
CA TYR A 22 13.42 13.34 7.25
C TYR A 22 14.50 13.84 6.28
N PRO A 23 14.73 13.21 5.10
CA PRO A 23 15.76 13.68 4.18
C PRO A 23 15.50 15.08 3.62
N PHE A 24 14.26 15.57 3.64
CA PHE A 24 13.83 16.81 2.98
C PHE A 24 13.60 17.97 3.95
N MET A 25 14.02 17.83 5.21
CA MET A 25 13.76 18.79 6.29
C MET A 25 14.49 20.15 6.13
N GLU A 26 15.50 20.27 5.26
CA GLU A 26 16.13 21.57 4.97
C GLU A 26 15.62 22.17 3.66
N GLU A 27 15.32 21.30 2.70
CA GLU A 27 14.96 21.63 1.33
C GLU A 27 13.50 22.08 1.22
N SER A 28 12.64 21.59 2.11
CA SER A 28 11.20 21.91 2.10
C SER A 28 10.73 22.40 3.47
N PRO A 29 10.37 23.70 3.59
CA PRO A 29 9.74 24.23 4.80
C PRO A 29 8.45 23.49 5.18
N THR A 30 7.71 23.02 4.17
CA THR A 30 6.50 22.23 4.35
C THR A 30 6.81 20.86 4.93
N ALA A 31 7.81 20.15 4.39
CA ALA A 31 8.24 18.86 4.93
C ALA A 31 8.75 19.01 6.37
N ASN A 32 9.57 20.03 6.63
CA ASN A 32 10.07 20.29 7.99
C ASN A 32 8.95 20.54 8.99
N ARG A 33 7.94 21.34 8.60
CA ARG A 33 6.76 21.61 9.44
C ARG A 33 5.97 20.34 9.71
N TYR A 34 5.67 19.58 8.66
CA TYR A 34 4.95 18.31 8.77
C TYR A 34 5.65 17.33 9.71
N VAL A 35 6.98 17.19 9.59
CA VAL A 35 7.77 16.35 10.51
C VAL A 35 7.71 16.87 11.94
N LYS A 36 7.81 18.19 12.15
CA LYS A 36 7.74 18.81 13.49
C LYS A 36 6.41 18.54 14.20
N GLU A 37 5.32 18.55 13.44
CA GLU A 37 3.96 18.37 13.96
C GLU A 37 3.63 16.91 14.28
N ASN A 38 4.26 15.95 13.58
CA ASN A 38 3.87 14.53 13.65
C ASN A 38 4.92 13.62 14.29
N ALA A 39 6.21 13.99 14.31
CA ALA A 39 7.26 13.17 14.91
C ALA A 39 7.35 13.39 16.44
N PRO A 40 7.80 12.39 17.22
CA PRO A 40 8.17 12.61 18.61
C PRO A 40 9.20 13.74 18.73
N ALA A 41 9.02 14.64 19.70
CA ALA A 41 9.83 15.86 19.81
C ALA A 41 11.34 15.56 19.90
N GLN A 42 11.73 14.52 20.66
CA GLN A 42 13.12 14.07 20.75
C GLN A 42 13.67 13.65 19.39
N GLU A 43 12.86 12.93 18.61
CA GLU A 43 13.27 12.48 17.29
C GLU A 43 13.39 13.64 16.31
N TYR A 44 12.43 14.57 16.30
CA TYR A 44 12.51 15.78 15.49
C TYR A 44 13.82 16.54 15.75
N TRP A 45 14.13 16.84 17.01
CA TRP A 45 15.34 17.61 17.34
C TRP A 45 16.62 16.86 17.02
N ARG A 46 16.68 15.55 17.29
CA ARG A 46 17.82 14.71 16.91
C ARG A 46 18.07 14.80 15.40
N LYS A 47 17.04 14.61 14.57
CA LYS A 47 17.18 14.66 13.11
C LYS A 47 17.41 16.08 12.59
N LYS A 48 16.88 17.11 13.26
CA LYS A 48 17.10 18.52 12.88
C LYS A 48 18.54 18.95 13.16
N LEU A 49 19.08 18.63 14.33
CA LEU A 49 20.42 19.03 14.76
C LEU A 49 21.55 18.17 14.16
N PHE A 50 21.28 16.88 13.90
CA PHE A 50 22.27 15.95 13.35
C PHE A 50 21.78 15.39 12.00
N PRO A 51 22.08 16.05 10.87
CA PRO A 51 21.57 15.66 9.55
C PRO A 51 21.91 14.22 9.14
N LEU A 52 23.07 13.71 9.55
CA LEU A 52 23.47 12.32 9.27
C LEU A 52 22.48 11.31 9.86
N CYS A 53 21.84 11.62 10.98
CA CYS A 53 20.86 10.73 11.58
C CYS A 53 19.58 10.61 10.73
N ARG A 54 19.33 11.47 9.73
CA ARG A 54 18.15 11.37 8.84
C ARG A 54 18.20 10.14 7.94
N TYR A 55 19.38 9.56 7.78
CA TYR A 55 19.62 8.36 6.98
C TYR A 55 19.87 7.17 7.90
N ASP A 56 19.32 6.02 7.54
CA ASP A 56 19.55 4.74 8.19
C ASP A 56 20.14 3.76 7.18
N ASP A 57 20.61 2.61 7.67
CA ASP A 57 21.23 1.58 6.82
C ASP A 57 20.28 1.11 5.71
N THR A 58 18.97 1.12 5.96
CA THR A 58 17.95 0.78 4.98
C THR A 58 17.93 1.77 3.81
N ARG A 59 17.94 3.08 4.10
CA ARG A 59 17.96 4.17 3.11
C ARG A 59 19.30 4.23 2.38
N LEU A 60 20.40 4.11 3.10
CA LEU A 60 21.74 4.05 2.50
C LEU A 60 21.86 2.84 1.56
N GLY A 61 21.36 1.68 1.99
CA GLY A 61 21.26 0.49 1.14
C GLY A 61 20.40 0.72 -0.10
N ALA A 62 19.27 1.43 0.02
CA ALA A 62 18.44 1.79 -1.13
C ALA A 62 19.15 2.74 -2.10
N VAL A 63 19.86 3.76 -1.61
CA VAL A 63 20.66 4.68 -2.44
C VAL A 63 21.77 3.93 -3.17
N VAL A 64 22.52 3.07 -2.48
CA VAL A 64 23.59 2.26 -3.08
C VAL A 64 23.04 1.33 -4.15
N ARG A 65 21.89 0.68 -3.90
CA ARG A 65 21.21 -0.14 -4.91
C ARG A 65 20.79 0.68 -6.13
N GLY A 66 20.18 1.84 -5.90
CA GLY A 66 19.76 2.74 -6.97
C GLY A 66 20.92 3.24 -7.82
N TRP A 67 22.04 3.62 -7.18
CA TRP A 67 23.27 4.01 -7.87
C TRP A 67 23.84 2.89 -8.76
N ARG A 68 23.67 1.63 -8.35
CA ARG A 68 24.08 0.45 -9.14
C ARG A 68 23.05 0.04 -10.20
N GLY A 69 21.92 0.73 -10.30
CA GLY A 69 20.79 0.32 -11.14
C GLY A 69 20.17 -1.02 -10.72
N ASP A 70 20.41 -1.48 -9.49
CA ASP A 70 19.94 -2.77 -9.00
C ASP A 70 18.59 -2.62 -8.27
N TRP A 71 17.52 -2.64 -9.06
CA TRP A 71 16.15 -2.55 -8.59
C TRP A 71 15.47 -3.91 -8.42
N LYS A 72 16.23 -5.01 -8.54
CA LYS A 72 15.66 -6.36 -8.50
C LYS A 72 15.20 -6.67 -7.08
N ASN A 73 13.97 -7.17 -6.95
CA ASN A 73 13.54 -7.78 -5.69
C ASN A 73 14.32 -9.07 -5.48
N ARG A 74 15.20 -9.09 -4.47
CA ARG A 74 16.06 -10.24 -4.14
C ARG A 74 15.37 -11.25 -3.22
N THR A 75 14.12 -11.02 -2.84
CA THR A 75 13.35 -11.95 -2.02
C THR A 75 13.02 -13.20 -2.86
N LEU A 76 13.73 -14.28 -2.58
CA LEU A 76 13.47 -15.63 -3.12
C LEU A 76 12.44 -16.40 -2.27
N LYS A 77 11.75 -15.71 -1.35
CA LYS A 77 10.71 -16.34 -0.55
C LYS A 77 9.59 -16.81 -1.47
N GLN A 78 9.07 -17.99 -1.14
CA GLN A 78 7.88 -18.54 -1.73
C GLN A 78 6.84 -18.67 -0.61
N PHE A 79 5.61 -18.30 -0.92
CA PHE A 79 4.50 -18.45 0.02
C PHE A 79 4.29 -19.92 0.39
N ASP A 80 4.25 -20.21 1.69
CA ASP A 80 3.98 -21.52 2.26
C ASP A 80 2.55 -21.54 2.79
N ALA A 81 1.66 -22.17 2.02
CA ALA A 81 0.24 -22.22 2.33
C ALA A 81 -0.05 -23.02 3.60
N ASP A 82 0.71 -24.07 3.90
CA ASP A 82 0.44 -24.95 5.04
C ASP A 82 0.83 -24.26 6.34
N ASN A 83 2.02 -23.63 6.37
CA ASN A 83 2.41 -22.80 7.50
C ASN A 83 1.45 -21.61 7.69
N PHE A 84 0.95 -21.01 6.60
CA PHE A 84 0.01 -19.91 6.72
C PHE A 84 -1.37 -20.36 7.24
N ARG A 85 -1.87 -21.53 6.84
CA ARG A 85 -3.10 -22.11 7.44
C ARG A 85 -2.95 -22.35 8.94
N LEU A 86 -1.78 -22.79 9.39
CA LEU A 86 -1.49 -22.91 10.82
C LEU A 86 -1.58 -21.55 11.51
N LYS A 87 -0.94 -20.52 10.95
CA LYS A 87 -1.03 -19.15 11.48
C LYS A 87 -2.46 -18.62 11.54
N LEU A 88 -3.25 -18.87 10.49
CA LEU A 88 -4.68 -18.52 10.48
C LEU A 88 -5.44 -19.21 11.62
N SER A 89 -5.18 -20.50 11.86
CA SER A 89 -5.81 -21.25 12.96
C SER A 89 -5.42 -20.73 14.35
N LEU A 90 -4.26 -20.09 14.47
CA LEU A 90 -3.76 -19.47 15.70
C LEU A 90 -4.20 -18.00 15.85
N GLY A 91 -4.91 -17.43 14.86
CA GLY A 91 -5.26 -16.00 14.84
C GLY A 91 -4.06 -15.09 14.54
N GLU A 92 -2.96 -15.62 14.01
CA GLU A 92 -1.73 -14.87 13.74
C GLU A 92 -1.68 -14.36 12.30
N PHE A 93 -2.57 -13.43 11.97
CA PHE A 93 -2.60 -12.82 10.64
C PHE A 93 -2.96 -11.34 10.71
N TRP A 94 -2.84 -10.66 9.56
CA TRP A 94 -3.18 -9.26 9.47
C TRP A 94 -4.71 -9.10 9.38
N HIS A 95 -5.32 -8.77 10.50
CA HIS A 95 -6.76 -8.55 10.61
C HIS A 95 -7.23 -7.29 9.85
N ILE A 96 -8.43 -7.36 9.32
CA ILE A 96 -9.14 -6.22 8.73
C ILE A 96 -9.69 -5.37 9.88
N SER A 97 -9.39 -4.08 9.85
CA SER A 97 -10.00 -3.09 10.74
C SER A 97 -10.63 -1.99 9.90
N LEU A 98 -11.90 -1.71 10.17
CA LEU A 98 -12.69 -0.66 9.53
C LEU A 98 -12.65 0.60 10.37
N ASP A 99 -11.47 1.22 10.48
CA ASP A 99 -11.34 2.47 11.21
C ASP A 99 -12.11 3.58 10.49
N LYS A 100 -13.13 4.11 11.17
CA LYS A 100 -14.04 5.10 10.60
C LYS A 100 -13.32 6.39 10.20
N GLN A 101 -12.25 6.77 10.91
CA GLN A 101 -11.51 7.99 10.59
C GLN A 101 -10.69 7.81 9.31
N ASN A 102 -10.05 6.67 9.13
CA ASN A 102 -9.34 6.34 7.90
C ASN A 102 -10.29 6.23 6.70
N MET A 103 -11.45 5.59 6.88
CA MET A 103 -12.47 5.53 5.83
C MET A 103 -13.00 6.92 5.48
N ALA A 104 -13.25 7.78 6.46
CA ALA A 104 -13.66 9.17 6.22
C ALA A 104 -12.58 9.96 5.45
N LYS A 105 -11.31 9.87 5.87
CA LYS A 105 -10.18 10.50 5.17
C LYS A 105 -10.03 10.01 3.72
N PHE A 106 -10.30 8.73 3.48
CA PHE A 106 -10.31 8.18 2.12
C PHE A 106 -11.39 8.86 1.27
N VAL A 107 -12.62 8.99 1.79
CA VAL A 107 -13.70 9.70 1.10
C VAL A 107 -13.36 11.17 0.88
N GLU A 108 -12.89 11.88 1.91
CA GLU A 108 -12.45 13.29 1.80
C GLU A 108 -11.37 13.47 0.73
N THR A 109 -10.46 12.48 0.60
CA THR A 109 -9.43 12.49 -0.44
C THR A 109 -10.05 12.36 -1.83
N LEU A 110 -11.02 11.47 -2.01
CA LEU A 110 -11.73 11.34 -3.30
C LEU A 110 -12.53 12.60 -3.64
N GLU A 111 -13.20 13.22 -2.68
CA GLU A 111 -13.94 14.47 -2.86
C GLU A 111 -13.01 15.63 -3.27
N TYR A 112 -11.83 15.71 -2.64
CA TYR A 112 -10.81 16.67 -3.04
C TYR A 112 -10.33 16.42 -4.47
N LEU A 113 -9.99 15.18 -4.83
CA LEU A 113 -9.50 14.84 -6.17
C LEU A 113 -10.56 15.08 -7.25
N GLU A 114 -11.83 14.79 -6.97
CA GLU A 114 -12.94 15.11 -7.86
C GLU A 114 -13.07 16.62 -8.09
N LYS A 115 -13.01 17.42 -7.02
CA LYS A 115 -13.04 18.89 -7.11
C LYS A 115 -11.89 19.44 -7.95
N GLU A 116 -10.70 18.86 -7.83
CA GLU A 116 -9.54 19.20 -8.64
C GLU A 116 -9.57 18.56 -10.05
N ASN A 117 -10.67 17.89 -10.40
CA ASN A 117 -10.90 17.27 -11.71
C ASN A 117 -9.90 16.15 -12.06
N ILE A 118 -9.32 15.49 -11.04
CA ILE A 118 -8.30 14.45 -11.16
C ILE A 118 -8.96 13.06 -11.20
N GLY A 119 -8.62 12.26 -12.22
CA GLY A 119 -9.03 10.86 -12.29
C GLY A 119 -8.25 9.98 -11.32
N VAL A 120 -8.93 8.99 -10.73
CA VAL A 120 -8.36 8.09 -9.73
C VAL A 120 -8.55 6.65 -10.17
N ILE A 121 -7.50 5.85 -10.06
CA ILE A 121 -7.55 4.40 -10.26
C ILE A 121 -7.22 3.75 -8.92
N LEU A 122 -8.23 3.11 -8.34
CA LEU A 122 -8.10 2.26 -7.17
C LEU A 122 -7.68 0.87 -7.66
N LEU A 123 -6.48 0.46 -7.33
CA LEU A 123 -5.90 -0.81 -7.76
C LEU A 123 -5.82 -1.77 -6.58
N ALA A 124 -6.68 -2.78 -6.54
CA ALA A 124 -6.56 -3.88 -5.59
C ALA A 124 -5.60 -4.92 -6.16
N LEU A 125 -4.32 -4.82 -5.75
CA LEU A 125 -3.33 -5.85 -6.04
C LEU A 125 -3.71 -7.15 -5.29
N PRO A 126 -3.41 -8.31 -5.88
CA PRO A 126 -3.85 -9.57 -5.32
C PRO A 126 -3.11 -9.88 -4.02
N CYS A 127 -3.86 -10.30 -3.02
CA CYS A 127 -3.37 -11.02 -1.83
C CYS A 127 -3.73 -12.49 -1.96
N VAL A 128 -3.12 -13.37 -1.16
CA VAL A 128 -3.51 -14.80 -1.16
C VAL A 128 -4.95 -14.95 -0.71
N ASP A 129 -5.72 -15.81 -1.39
CA ASP A 129 -7.14 -16.03 -1.10
C ASP A 129 -7.41 -16.51 0.33
N LEU A 130 -6.47 -17.25 0.93
CA LEU A 130 -6.50 -17.68 2.33
C LEU A 130 -6.60 -16.49 3.29
N LEU A 131 -5.90 -15.39 2.98
CA LEU A 131 -5.96 -14.18 3.79
C LEU A 131 -7.25 -13.41 3.52
N ASN A 132 -7.70 -13.32 2.28
CA ASN A 132 -8.97 -12.67 1.93
C ASN A 132 -10.18 -13.38 2.58
N SER A 133 -10.11 -14.71 2.66
CA SER A 133 -11.17 -15.57 3.23
C SER A 133 -11.07 -15.73 4.75
N ALA A 134 -10.04 -15.20 5.39
CA ALA A 134 -9.87 -15.29 6.84
C ALA A 134 -10.96 -14.51 7.61
N GLU A 135 -11.42 -13.39 7.04
CA GLU A 135 -12.46 -12.53 7.61
C GLU A 135 -13.44 -12.13 6.49
N PRO A 136 -14.26 -13.06 5.98
CA PRO A 136 -14.99 -12.89 4.73
C PRO A 136 -16.03 -11.78 4.79
N GLU A 137 -16.70 -11.61 5.93
CA GLU A 137 -17.70 -10.55 6.12
C GLU A 137 -17.06 -9.16 6.10
N LEU A 138 -15.90 -9.00 6.76
CA LEU A 138 -15.18 -7.73 6.78
C LEU A 138 -14.56 -7.43 5.41
N TYR A 139 -14.02 -8.44 4.73
CA TYR A 139 -13.50 -8.30 3.38
C TYR A 139 -14.60 -7.86 2.41
N ALA A 140 -15.78 -8.49 2.46
CA ALA A 140 -16.93 -8.11 1.67
C ALA A 140 -17.38 -6.66 1.94
N GLN A 141 -17.38 -6.23 3.20
CA GLN A 141 -17.68 -4.84 3.56
C GLN A 141 -16.71 -3.84 2.94
N VAL A 142 -15.41 -4.16 2.89
CA VAL A 142 -14.42 -3.29 2.24
C VAL A 142 -14.65 -3.24 0.73
N CYS A 143 -14.83 -4.39 0.07
CA CYS A 143 -15.10 -4.43 -1.36
C CYS A 143 -16.35 -3.62 -1.72
N GLU A 144 -17.43 -3.81 -0.97
CA GLU A 144 -18.68 -3.05 -1.14
C GLU A 144 -18.45 -1.54 -0.92
N PHE A 145 -17.71 -1.15 0.11
CA PHE A 145 -17.37 0.26 0.35
C PHE A 145 -16.61 0.89 -0.83
N LEU A 146 -15.63 0.18 -1.40
CA LEU A 146 -14.87 0.65 -2.57
C LEU A 146 -15.76 0.75 -3.81
N HIS A 147 -16.63 -0.24 -4.06
CA HIS A 147 -17.60 -0.20 -5.15
C HIS A 147 -18.57 0.99 -5.01
N GLN A 148 -19.07 1.25 -3.81
CA GLN A 148 -19.92 2.43 -3.55
C GLN A 148 -19.21 3.74 -3.88
N GLN A 149 -17.90 3.86 -3.57
CA GLN A 149 -17.15 5.06 -3.93
C GLN A 149 -17.00 5.20 -5.45
N THR A 150 -16.76 4.10 -6.17
CA THR A 150 -16.69 4.15 -7.65
C THR A 150 -18.02 4.49 -8.32
N ALA A 151 -19.14 4.14 -7.69
CA ALA A 151 -20.46 4.56 -8.15
C ALA A 151 -20.76 6.03 -7.83
N LYS A 152 -20.26 6.54 -6.70
CA LYS A 152 -20.45 7.94 -6.27
C LYS A 152 -19.59 8.91 -7.09
N PHE A 153 -18.36 8.54 -7.42
CA PHE A 153 -17.37 9.42 -8.05
C PHE A 153 -17.08 8.98 -9.49
N PRO A 154 -17.61 9.67 -10.52
CA PRO A 154 -17.56 9.21 -11.92
C PRO A 154 -16.15 9.03 -12.51
N LYS A 155 -15.14 9.68 -11.93
CA LYS A 155 -13.73 9.61 -12.35
C LYS A 155 -12.90 8.64 -11.52
N VAL A 156 -13.53 7.85 -10.66
CA VAL A 156 -12.88 6.86 -9.82
C VAL A 156 -13.17 5.48 -10.40
N HIS A 157 -12.12 4.80 -10.85
CA HIS A 157 -12.19 3.44 -11.38
C HIS A 157 -11.60 2.45 -10.38
N PHE A 158 -12.24 1.30 -10.21
CA PHE A 158 -11.73 0.23 -9.37
C PHE A 158 -11.36 -0.98 -10.21
N LEU A 159 -10.09 -1.39 -10.10
CA LEU A 159 -9.55 -2.55 -10.78
C LEU A 159 -9.12 -3.57 -9.73
N ASP A 160 -9.86 -4.67 -9.62
CA ASP A 160 -9.57 -5.77 -8.69
C ASP A 160 -8.89 -6.94 -9.41
N PHE A 161 -7.68 -7.25 -8.98
CA PHE A 161 -6.87 -8.35 -9.51
C PHE A 161 -6.90 -9.60 -8.60
N ASN A 162 -7.58 -9.54 -7.44
CA ASN A 162 -7.72 -10.70 -6.56
C ASN A 162 -8.41 -11.89 -7.25
N PRO A 163 -9.53 -11.75 -7.98
CA PRO A 163 -10.23 -12.89 -8.57
C PRO A 163 -9.36 -13.72 -9.52
N GLU A 164 -8.43 -13.09 -10.24
CA GLU A 164 -7.57 -13.77 -11.20
C GLU A 164 -6.33 -14.41 -10.55
N PHE A 165 -5.74 -13.76 -9.54
CA PHE A 165 -4.41 -14.11 -9.06
C PHE A 165 -4.34 -14.63 -7.63
N SER A 166 -5.36 -14.41 -6.79
CA SER A 166 -5.29 -14.73 -5.34
C SER A 166 -5.12 -16.22 -5.03
N HIS A 167 -5.58 -17.11 -5.92
CA HIS A 167 -5.47 -18.57 -5.80
C HIS A 167 -4.11 -19.12 -6.26
N ARG A 168 -3.28 -18.27 -6.88
CA ARG A 168 -2.03 -18.68 -7.54
C ARG A 168 -0.83 -18.51 -6.62
N TYR A 169 -0.75 -19.38 -5.62
CA TYR A 169 0.24 -19.31 -4.54
C TYR A 169 1.70 -19.27 -5.02
N GLU A 170 1.99 -19.82 -6.20
CA GLU A 170 3.32 -19.76 -6.82
C GLU A 170 3.75 -18.34 -7.23
N LEU A 171 2.84 -17.37 -7.20
CA LEU A 171 3.11 -15.96 -7.50
C LEU A 171 3.47 -15.14 -6.25
N PHE A 172 3.36 -15.70 -5.06
CA PHE A 172 3.51 -14.97 -3.80
C PHE A 172 4.82 -15.32 -3.09
N GLY A 173 5.38 -14.32 -2.42
CA GLY A 173 6.49 -14.49 -1.48
C GLY A 173 6.02 -14.55 -0.02
N ASP A 174 4.91 -13.88 0.27
CA ASP A 174 4.19 -13.93 1.54
C ASP A 174 2.67 -13.65 1.27
N PRO A 175 1.79 -13.63 2.28
CA PRO A 175 0.34 -13.50 2.06
C PRO A 175 -0.13 -12.24 1.32
N ILE A 176 0.68 -11.17 1.28
CA ILE A 176 0.29 -9.87 0.71
C ILE A 176 1.25 -9.39 -0.40
N HIS A 177 2.46 -9.94 -0.48
CA HIS A 177 3.45 -9.53 -1.47
C HIS A 177 3.72 -10.61 -2.51
N LEU A 178 3.66 -10.19 -3.77
CA LEU A 178 4.09 -10.99 -4.91
C LEU A 178 5.59 -11.26 -4.90
N ASN A 179 5.99 -12.47 -5.28
CA ASN A 179 7.39 -12.80 -5.58
C ASN A 179 7.80 -12.23 -6.95
N PRO A 180 9.08 -12.34 -7.38
CA PRO A 180 9.53 -11.76 -8.65
C PRO A 180 8.73 -12.24 -9.88
N LYS A 181 8.31 -13.52 -9.92
CA LYS A 181 7.46 -14.05 -11.00
C LYS A 181 6.06 -13.45 -10.95
N GLY A 182 5.48 -13.36 -9.76
CA GLY A 182 4.18 -12.71 -9.53
C GLY A 182 4.18 -11.26 -9.95
N GLN A 183 5.21 -10.49 -9.59
CA GLN A 183 5.35 -9.09 -9.99
C GLN A 183 5.36 -8.96 -11.52
N GLN A 184 6.16 -9.76 -12.24
CA GLN A 184 6.20 -9.70 -13.71
C GLN A 184 4.83 -9.99 -14.35
N ILE A 185 4.13 -11.02 -13.86
CA ILE A 185 2.84 -11.45 -14.41
C ILE A 185 1.75 -10.42 -14.10
N VAL A 186 1.59 -10.05 -12.83
CA VAL A 186 0.55 -9.13 -12.39
C VAL A 186 0.79 -7.72 -12.94
N THR A 187 2.04 -7.22 -12.93
CA THR A 187 2.34 -5.90 -13.53
C THR A 187 2.02 -5.85 -15.02
N ARG A 188 2.23 -6.95 -15.76
CA ARG A 188 1.82 -7.02 -17.18
C ARG A 188 0.30 -6.90 -17.31
N ALA A 189 -0.45 -7.69 -16.54
CA ALA A 189 -1.92 -7.65 -16.55
C ALA A 189 -2.46 -6.26 -16.16
N VAL A 190 -1.85 -5.61 -15.16
CA VAL A 190 -2.15 -4.23 -14.79
C VAL A 190 -1.90 -3.28 -15.96
N GLY A 191 -0.75 -3.40 -16.64
CA GLY A 191 -0.42 -2.56 -17.80
C GLY A 191 -1.41 -2.71 -18.95
N GLU A 192 -1.83 -3.93 -19.25
CA GLU A 192 -2.86 -4.21 -20.26
C GLU A 192 -4.19 -3.57 -19.88
N LYS A 193 -4.66 -3.79 -18.64
CA LYS A 193 -5.94 -3.24 -18.16
C LYS A 193 -5.96 -1.72 -18.12
N LEU A 194 -4.85 -1.09 -17.72
CA LEU A 194 -4.70 0.37 -17.74
C LEU A 194 -4.70 0.90 -19.16
N THR A 195 -4.03 0.22 -20.10
CA THR A 195 -4.01 0.61 -21.51
C THR A 195 -5.43 0.60 -22.11
N ASP A 196 -6.24 -0.39 -21.76
CA ASP A 196 -7.63 -0.45 -22.24
C ASP A 196 -8.50 0.62 -21.58
N LEU A 197 -8.38 0.81 -20.27
CA LEU A 197 -9.10 1.86 -19.54
C LEU A 197 -8.80 3.25 -20.13
N PHE A 198 -7.54 3.56 -20.43
CA PHE A 198 -7.16 4.85 -21.03
C PHE A 198 -7.62 5.04 -22.48
N LYS A 199 -8.10 4.00 -23.18
CA LYS A 199 -8.76 4.17 -24.48
C LYS A 199 -10.24 4.52 -24.32
N GLU A 200 -10.84 4.19 -23.19
CA GLU A 200 -12.25 4.41 -22.89
C GLU A 200 -12.51 5.77 -22.22
N LEU A 201 -11.46 6.39 -21.66
CA LEU A 201 -11.46 7.72 -21.03
C LEU A 201 -11.12 8.85 -22.02
#